data_AF-A0A938E7X4-F1
#
_entry.id   AF-A0A938E7X4-F1
#
_cell.length_a   1.000
_cell.length_b   1.000
_cell.length_c   1.000
_cell.angle_alpha   90.00
_cell.angle_beta   90.00
_cell.angle_gamma   90.00
#
_symmetry.space_group_name_H-M   'P 1'
#
loop_
_entity.id
_entity.type
_entity.pdbx_description
1 polymer ?
#
loop_
_entity_poly.entity_id
_entity_poly.type
_entity_poly.pdbx_seq_one_letter_code
_entity_poly.pdbx_strand_id
1 'polypeptide(L)'
;MGLAAEIERIAGLLDFSGAELTGILASEPAPGERLYLCAFAAADGARSWLVVDADGGQVADRRRVREAVWTAALCEVAGDLAFPGDLEELRAHLLQVRMLEAPPGIEEAEAAALALERTLGAPPELATPERLDEIGAAARRLETALDPTRPSAFAGAMQAAHATVEELASEVESAYRLPLVD
;
A
#
# COMPACT_ATOMS: atom_id res chain seq x y z
N MET A 1 -3.41 -1.89 20.65
CA MET A 1 -1.97 -1.60 20.42
C MET A 1 -1.91 -0.85 19.09
N GLY A 2 -0.92 0.02 18.86
CA GLY A 2 -0.78 0.66 17.54
C GLY A 2 -0.16 -0.30 16.53
N LEU A 3 -0.39 -0.09 15.24
CA LEU A 3 0.11 -0.97 14.17
C LEU A 3 1.65 -1.10 14.18
N ALA A 4 2.37 0.00 14.46
CA ALA A 4 3.82 -0.04 14.58
C ALA A 4 4.30 -1.01 15.68
N ALA A 5 3.67 -0.96 16.86
CA ALA A 5 3.99 -1.87 17.96
C ALA A 5 3.56 -3.33 17.65
N GLU A 6 2.50 -3.51 16.85
CA GLU A 6 2.12 -4.84 16.34
C GLU A 6 3.19 -5.41 15.40
N ILE A 7 3.68 -4.61 14.45
CA ILE A 7 4.75 -4.98 13.52
C ILE A 7 6.05 -5.30 14.27
N GLU A 8 6.45 -4.47 15.24
CA GLU A 8 7.63 -4.74 16.09
C GLU A 8 7.50 -6.05 16.86
N ARG A 9 6.32 -6.33 17.41
CA ARG A 9 6.05 -7.61 18.08
C ARG A 9 6.16 -8.77 17.10
N ILE A 10 5.56 -8.68 15.91
CA ILE A 10 5.66 -9.73 14.89
C ILE A 10 7.12 -9.96 14.51
N ALA A 11 7.89 -8.89 14.25
CA ALA A 11 9.32 -9.00 13.98
C ALA A 11 10.05 -9.77 15.09
N GLY A 12 9.74 -9.50 16.36
CA GLY A 12 10.33 -10.22 17.49
C GLY A 12 9.95 -11.70 17.63
N LEU A 13 8.92 -12.18 16.93
CA LEU A 13 8.48 -13.59 16.93
C LEU A 13 9.13 -14.41 15.80
N LEU A 14 9.71 -13.76 14.79
CA LEU A 14 10.25 -14.42 13.60
C LEU A 14 11.66 -14.94 13.85
N ASP A 15 11.96 -16.12 13.30
CA ASP A 15 13.31 -16.65 13.23
C ASP A 15 14.01 -16.19 11.93
N PHE A 16 15.12 -15.48 12.10
CA PHE A 16 15.94 -14.94 11.02
C PHE A 16 17.08 -15.87 10.60
N SER A 17 17.13 -17.12 11.08
CA SER A 17 18.24 -18.02 10.80
C SER A 17 18.58 -18.05 9.30
N GLY A 18 19.75 -17.52 8.93
CA GLY A 18 20.26 -17.50 7.56
C GLY A 18 19.81 -16.33 6.65
N ALA A 19 18.94 -15.43 7.09
CA ALA A 19 18.54 -14.25 6.31
C ALA A 19 17.93 -13.13 7.17
N GLU A 20 18.27 -11.89 6.84
CA GLU A 20 17.83 -10.67 7.53
C GLU A 20 16.39 -10.32 7.15
N LEU A 21 15.56 -9.91 8.11
CA LEU A 21 14.24 -9.34 7.84
C LEU A 21 14.39 -7.91 7.34
N THR A 22 13.93 -7.64 6.12
CA THR A 22 14.08 -6.35 5.46
C THR A 22 12.81 -5.50 5.48
N GLY A 23 11.65 -6.12 5.72
CA GLY A 23 10.38 -5.40 5.81
C GLY A 23 9.22 -6.27 6.24
N ILE A 24 8.20 -5.64 6.82
CA ILE A 24 6.92 -6.26 7.14
C ILE A 24 5.82 -5.33 6.63
N LEU A 25 4.92 -5.88 5.81
CA LEU A 25 3.68 -5.22 5.41
C LEU A 25 2.51 -5.90 6.10
N ALA A 26 1.68 -5.12 6.79
CA ALA A 26 0.46 -5.61 7.41
C ALA A 26 -0.69 -5.54 6.40
N SER A 27 -1.46 -6.62 6.29
CA SER A 27 -2.67 -6.67 5.47
C SER A 27 -3.84 -7.31 6.19
N GLU A 28 -5.04 -6.98 5.73
CA GLU A 28 -6.31 -7.59 6.13
C GLU A 28 -7.16 -7.79 4.88
N PRO A 29 -6.95 -8.91 4.16
CA PRO A 29 -7.67 -9.19 2.91
C PRO A 29 -9.17 -9.39 3.11
N ALA A 30 -9.58 -9.80 4.31
CA ALA A 30 -10.96 -9.91 4.75
C ALA A 30 -11.10 -9.38 6.19
N PRO A 31 -12.26 -8.83 6.57
CA PRO A 31 -12.45 -8.25 7.91
C PRO A 31 -12.04 -9.20 9.05
N GLY A 32 -11.10 -8.74 9.88
CA GLY A 32 -10.51 -9.49 10.99
C GLY A 32 -9.38 -10.46 10.61
N GLU A 33 -9.09 -10.67 9.33
CA GLU A 33 -8.01 -11.55 8.87
C GLU A 33 -6.67 -10.81 8.81
N ARG A 34 -6.12 -10.45 9.98
CA ARG A 34 -4.81 -9.78 10.09
C ARG A 34 -3.68 -10.73 9.70
N LEU A 35 -2.94 -10.37 8.66
CA LEU A 35 -1.78 -11.06 8.12
C LEU A 35 -0.59 -10.11 7.99
N TYR A 36 0.63 -10.66 8.01
CA TYR A 36 1.87 -9.90 7.89
C TYR A 36 2.77 -10.56 6.87
N LEU A 37 2.96 -9.89 5.73
CA LEU A 37 3.93 -10.30 4.72
C LEU A 37 5.32 -9.85 5.15
N CYS A 38 6.19 -10.81 5.42
CA CYS A 38 7.55 -10.59 5.89
C CYS A 38 8.52 -10.86 4.74
N ALA A 39 9.35 -9.87 4.42
CA ALA A 39 10.40 -9.96 3.42
C ALA A 39 11.74 -10.23 4.10
N PHE A 40 12.51 -11.17 3.57
CA PHE A 40 13.85 -11.47 4.06
C PHE A 40 14.87 -11.43 2.93
N ALA A 41 16.09 -11.03 3.25
CA ALA A 41 17.24 -11.05 2.35
C ALA A 41 18.36 -11.94 2.92
N ALA A 42 18.81 -12.90 2.11
CA ALA A 42 20.01 -13.66 2.40
C ALA A 42 21.27 -12.84 2.08
N ALA A 43 22.43 -13.27 2.60
CA ALA A 43 23.70 -12.59 2.41
C ALA A 43 24.15 -12.48 0.93
N ASP A 44 23.65 -13.37 0.07
CA ASP A 44 23.89 -13.36 -1.38
C ASP A 44 22.88 -12.48 -2.16
N GLY A 45 21.94 -11.84 -1.44
CA GLY A 45 20.89 -10.99 -2.01
C GLY A 45 19.62 -11.73 -2.40
N ALA A 46 19.55 -13.06 -2.24
CA ALA A 46 18.32 -13.80 -2.51
C ALA A 46 17.20 -13.37 -1.57
N ARG A 47 16.03 -13.04 -2.13
CA ARG A 47 14.82 -12.73 -1.36
C ARG A 47 14.06 -14.00 -1.00
N SER A 48 13.48 -14.01 0.19
CA SER A 48 12.53 -15.04 0.61
C SER A 48 11.41 -14.42 1.42
N TRP A 49 10.29 -15.12 1.51
CA TRP A 49 9.05 -14.56 2.04
C TRP A 49 8.37 -15.49 3.03
N LEU A 50 7.66 -14.91 3.99
CA LEU A 50 6.79 -15.62 4.92
C LEU A 50 5.59 -14.74 5.27
N VAL A 51 4.40 -15.31 5.25
CA VAL A 51 3.20 -14.70 5.82
C VAL A 51 2.96 -15.32 7.19
N VAL A 52 2.71 -14.46 8.18
CA VAL A 52 2.28 -14.88 9.51
C VAL A 52 0.94 -14.23 9.88
N ASP A 53 0.18 -14.88 10.75
CA ASP A 53 -1.03 -14.34 11.33
C ASP A 53 -0.77 -13.41 12.52
N ALA A 54 -1.84 -12.90 13.13
CA ALA A 54 -1.80 -12.04 14.32
C ALA A 54 -1.03 -12.64 15.51
N ASP A 55 -1.00 -13.96 15.66
CA ASP A 55 -0.35 -14.64 16.77
C ASP A 55 1.11 -15.01 16.44
N GLY A 56 1.58 -14.73 15.22
CA GLY A 56 2.88 -15.14 14.71
C GLY A 56 2.88 -16.58 14.16
N GLY A 57 1.70 -17.17 13.98
CA GLY A 57 1.53 -18.47 13.33
C GLY A 57 1.88 -18.37 11.85
N GLN A 58 2.69 -19.30 11.37
CA GLN A 58 3.11 -19.31 9.97
C GLN A 58 1.98 -19.81 9.05
N VAL A 59 1.69 -19.07 7.98
CA VAL A 59 0.64 -19.40 7.04
C VAL A 59 1.22 -20.21 5.88
N ALA A 60 0.64 -21.37 5.58
CA ALA A 60 1.05 -22.23 4.45
C ALA A 60 -0.03 -22.37 3.36
N ASP A 61 -1.25 -21.88 3.61
CA ASP A 61 -2.33 -21.84 2.63
C ASP A 61 -1.98 -20.86 1.50
N ARG A 62 -1.83 -21.38 0.28
CA ARG A 62 -1.43 -20.62 -0.91
C ARG A 62 -2.40 -19.49 -1.21
N ARG A 63 -3.70 -19.73 -1.07
CA ARG A 63 -4.73 -18.72 -1.34
C ARG A 63 -4.58 -17.56 -0.36
N ARG A 64 -4.42 -17.85 0.94
CA ARG A 64 -4.24 -16.82 1.98
C ARG A 64 -2.96 -16.02 1.79
N VAL A 65 -1.86 -16.68 1.42
CA VAL A 65 -0.59 -16.00 1.09
C VAL A 65 -0.79 -15.05 -0.09
N ARG A 66 -1.41 -15.53 -1.17
CA ARG A 66 -1.68 -14.71 -2.36
C ARG A 66 -2.56 -13.51 -2.04
N GLU A 67 -3.63 -13.69 -1.28
CA GLU A 67 -4.54 -12.61 -0.86
C GLU A 67 -3.82 -11.56 0.00
N ALA A 68 -2.95 -11.98 0.93
CA ALA A 68 -2.13 -11.08 1.73
C ALA A 68 -1.19 -10.24 0.89
N VAL A 69 -0.50 -10.87 -0.09
CA VAL A 69 0.42 -10.21 -1.01
C VAL A 69 -0.31 -9.23 -1.91
N TRP A 70 -1.42 -9.67 -2.53
CA TRP A 70 -2.21 -8.83 -3.42
C TRP A 70 -2.75 -7.59 -2.72
N THR A 71 -3.32 -7.76 -1.53
CA THR A 71 -3.88 -6.64 -0.75
C THR A 71 -2.79 -5.65 -0.34
N ALA A 72 -1.66 -6.15 0.17
CA ALA A 72 -0.52 -5.31 0.55
C ALA A 72 0.05 -4.55 -0.65
N ALA A 73 0.38 -5.27 -1.73
CA ALA A 73 1.02 -4.71 -2.91
C ALA A 73 0.13 -3.69 -3.63
N LEU A 74 -1.17 -3.95 -3.77
CA LEU A 74 -2.09 -2.97 -4.38
C LEU A 74 -2.21 -1.70 -3.54
N CYS A 75 -2.20 -1.79 -2.21
CA CYS A 75 -2.25 -0.61 -1.35
C CYS A 75 -0.96 0.23 -1.44
N GLU A 76 0.21 -0.42 -1.44
CA GLU A 76 1.51 0.25 -1.62
C GLU A 76 1.55 0.97 -2.98
N VAL A 77 1.22 0.26 -4.05
CA VAL A 77 1.19 0.84 -5.40
C VAL A 77 0.15 1.95 -5.52
N ALA A 78 -1.04 1.79 -4.92
CA ALA A 78 -2.03 2.85 -4.90
C ALA A 78 -1.53 4.10 -4.18
N GLY A 79 -0.79 3.93 -3.07
CA GLY A 79 -0.17 5.06 -2.36
C GLY A 79 0.78 5.85 -3.25
N ASP A 80 1.68 5.14 -3.95
CA ASP A 80 2.67 5.74 -4.86
C ASP A 80 2.03 6.38 -6.10
N LEU A 81 0.94 5.80 -6.60
CA LEU A 81 0.27 6.26 -7.82
C LEU A 81 -0.82 7.31 -7.57
N ALA A 82 -1.29 7.49 -6.34
CA ALA A 82 -2.42 8.36 -6.01
C ALA A 82 -2.21 9.80 -6.49
N PHE A 83 -0.96 10.26 -6.48
CA PHE A 83 -0.55 11.48 -7.13
C PHE A 83 0.90 11.35 -7.62
N PRO A 84 1.18 11.49 -8.92
CA PRO A 84 2.51 11.25 -9.49
C PRO A 84 3.56 12.34 -9.18
N GLY A 85 3.19 13.37 -8.42
CA GLY A 85 4.06 14.48 -8.04
C GLY A 85 4.14 14.64 -6.53
N ASP A 86 4.71 15.75 -6.09
CA ASP A 86 4.77 16.10 -4.66
C ASP A 86 3.46 16.77 -4.22
N LEU A 87 2.72 16.13 -3.31
CA LEU A 87 1.46 16.66 -2.79
C LEU A 87 1.66 17.90 -1.91
N GLU A 88 2.78 18.01 -1.20
CA GLU A 88 3.13 19.19 -0.42
C GLU A 88 3.38 20.38 -1.35
N GLU A 89 4.15 20.17 -2.41
CA GLU A 89 4.39 21.18 -3.45
C GLU A 89 3.08 21.61 -4.13
N LEU A 90 2.23 20.66 -4.53
CA LEU A 90 0.92 20.97 -5.11
C LEU A 90 0.09 21.85 -4.16
N ARG A 91 0.01 21.49 -2.88
CA ARG A 91 -0.77 22.26 -1.90
C ARG A 91 -0.23 23.66 -1.70
N ALA A 92 1.09 23.83 -1.63
CA ALA A 92 1.71 25.14 -1.56
C ALA A 92 1.38 25.99 -2.81
N HIS A 93 1.41 25.36 -3.99
CA HIS A 93 1.03 26.01 -5.24
C HIS A 93 -0.44 26.44 -5.27
N LEU A 94 -1.37 25.57 -4.87
CA LEU A 94 -2.80 25.89 -4.83
C LEU A 94 -3.09 27.07 -3.88
N LEU A 95 -2.46 27.10 -2.71
CA LEU A 95 -2.55 28.24 -1.77
C LEU A 95 -2.07 29.54 -2.39
N GLN A 96 -0.93 29.50 -3.10
CA GLN A 96 -0.41 30.66 -3.81
C GLN A 96 -1.40 31.15 -4.87
N VAL A 97 -1.95 30.26 -5.70
CA VAL A 97 -2.94 30.59 -6.73
C VAL A 97 -4.19 31.20 -6.11
N ARG A 98 -4.68 30.64 -5.00
CA ARG A 98 -5.83 31.21 -4.27
C ARG A 98 -5.55 32.64 -3.78
N MET A 99 -4.36 32.89 -3.25
CA MET A 99 -3.98 34.22 -2.75
C MET A 99 -3.83 35.27 -3.85
N LEU A 100 -3.41 34.88 -5.05
CA LEU A 100 -3.13 35.79 -6.16
C LEU A 100 -4.31 35.98 -7.10
N GLU A 101 -5.03 34.90 -7.40
CA GLU A 101 -6.02 34.86 -8.48
C GLU A 101 -7.43 34.47 -8.00
N ALA A 102 -7.52 33.62 -6.97
CA ALA A 102 -8.78 33.07 -6.44
C ALA A 102 -9.74 32.55 -7.55
N PRO A 103 -9.28 31.66 -8.46
CA PRO A 103 -10.13 31.18 -9.53
C PRO A 103 -11.26 30.30 -8.97
N PRO A 104 -12.42 30.22 -9.64
CA PRO A 104 -13.50 29.32 -9.23
C PRO A 104 -13.01 27.87 -9.14
N GLY A 105 -13.34 27.17 -8.06
CA GLY A 105 -12.95 25.76 -7.85
C GLY A 105 -11.65 25.56 -7.06
N ILE A 106 -10.93 26.65 -6.70
CA ILE A 106 -9.63 26.53 -6.04
C ILE A 106 -9.76 25.96 -4.62
N GLU A 107 -10.81 26.32 -3.88
CA GLU A 107 -11.06 25.77 -2.55
C GLU A 107 -11.36 24.26 -2.59
N GLU A 108 -12.10 23.80 -3.59
CA GLU A 108 -12.36 22.38 -3.81
C GLU A 108 -11.08 21.62 -4.15
N ALA A 109 -10.19 22.20 -4.96
CA ALA A 109 -8.88 21.61 -5.27
C ALA A 109 -7.98 21.53 -4.02
N GLU A 110 -7.89 22.59 -3.22
CA GLU A 110 -7.15 22.58 -1.95
C GLU A 110 -7.70 21.52 -0.98
N ALA A 111 -9.03 21.45 -0.84
CA ALA A 111 -9.69 20.49 0.02
C ALA A 111 -9.47 19.04 -0.45
N ALA A 112 -9.50 18.80 -1.76
CA ALA A 112 -9.25 17.48 -2.33
C ALA A 112 -7.79 17.04 -2.13
N ALA A 113 -6.83 17.95 -2.32
CA ALA A 113 -5.41 17.66 -2.10
C ALA A 113 -5.13 17.32 -0.62
N LEU A 114 -5.68 18.10 0.32
CA LEU A 114 -5.59 17.81 1.75
C LEU A 114 -6.28 16.49 2.13
N ALA A 115 -7.42 16.18 1.51
CA ALA A 115 -8.10 14.93 1.76
C ALA A 115 -7.27 13.73 1.29
N LEU A 116 -6.62 13.84 0.13
CA LEU A 116 -5.72 12.79 -0.36
C LEU A 116 -4.51 12.59 0.55
N GLU A 117 -3.83 13.66 0.95
CA GLU A 117 -2.71 13.60 1.90
C GLU A 117 -3.09 12.89 3.20
N ARG A 118 -4.27 13.19 3.75
CA ARG A 118 -4.79 12.53 4.96
C ARG A 118 -5.11 11.05 4.75
N THR A 119 -5.62 10.68 3.58
CA THR A 119 -5.91 9.28 3.23
C THR A 119 -4.62 8.48 3.07
N LEU A 120 -3.58 9.06 2.45
CA LEU A 120 -2.28 8.40 2.31
C LEU A 120 -1.62 8.20 3.68
N GLY A 121 -1.72 9.19 4.57
CA GLY A 121 -1.23 9.08 5.94
C GLY A 121 0.28 8.94 6.01
N ALA A 122 0.77 8.36 7.10
CA ALA A 122 2.19 8.11 7.32
C ALA A 122 2.39 6.65 7.73
N PRO A 123 3.42 5.97 7.22
CA PRO A 123 3.64 4.56 7.56
C PRO A 123 3.93 4.36 9.06
N PRO A 124 3.60 3.17 9.61
CA PRO A 124 3.02 2.02 8.92
C PRO A 124 1.50 2.14 8.76
N GLU A 125 0.99 1.64 7.64
CA GLU A 125 -0.43 1.63 7.31
C GLU A 125 -0.91 0.19 7.12
N LEU A 126 -2.17 -0.06 7.47
CA LEU A 126 -2.77 -1.38 7.27
C LEU A 126 -3.38 -1.47 5.86
N ALA A 127 -2.89 -2.40 5.06
CA ALA A 127 -3.46 -2.66 3.74
C ALA A 127 -4.80 -3.41 3.86
N THR A 128 -5.88 -2.78 3.37
CA THR A 128 -7.23 -3.36 3.30
C THR A 128 -7.87 -3.02 1.96
N PRO A 129 -8.85 -3.81 1.48
CA PRO A 129 -9.66 -3.43 0.33
C PRO A 129 -10.34 -2.07 0.52
N GLU A 130 -10.83 -1.78 1.73
CA GLU A 130 -11.47 -0.50 2.05
C GLU A 130 -10.49 0.68 1.92
N ARG A 131 -9.23 0.52 2.38
CA ARG A 131 -8.19 1.52 2.20
C ARG A 131 -7.88 1.77 0.73
N LEU A 132 -7.82 0.71 -0.08
CA LEU A 132 -7.60 0.83 -1.51
C LEU A 132 -8.72 1.66 -2.18
N ASP A 133 -9.97 1.40 -1.80
CA ASP A 133 -11.13 2.18 -2.26
C ASP A 133 -11.06 3.65 -1.80
N GLU A 134 -10.66 3.89 -0.56
CA GLU A 134 -10.49 5.25 -0.01
C GLU A 134 -9.42 6.05 -0.76
N ILE A 135 -8.26 5.43 -1.05
CA ILE A 135 -7.19 6.05 -1.85
C ILE A 135 -7.72 6.38 -3.24
N GLY A 136 -8.37 5.43 -3.91
CA GLY A 136 -8.92 5.65 -5.24
C GLY A 136 -9.99 6.76 -5.28
N ALA A 137 -10.87 6.81 -4.28
CA ALA A 137 -11.87 7.86 -4.16
C ALA A 137 -11.24 9.23 -3.87
N ALA A 138 -10.16 9.30 -3.09
CA ALA A 138 -9.43 10.53 -2.82
C ALA A 138 -8.67 11.03 -4.05
N ALA A 139 -7.95 10.15 -4.73
CA ALA A 139 -7.25 10.46 -5.97
C ALA A 139 -8.23 10.97 -7.04
N ARG A 140 -9.36 10.28 -7.23
CA ARG A 140 -10.37 10.70 -8.21
C ARG A 140 -10.98 12.07 -7.90
N ARG A 141 -11.19 12.38 -6.61
CA ARG A 141 -11.68 13.71 -6.18
C ARG A 141 -10.67 14.79 -6.53
N LEU A 142 -9.38 14.56 -6.27
CA LEU A 142 -8.33 15.52 -6.64
C LEU A 142 -8.24 15.71 -8.15
N GLU A 143 -8.19 14.62 -8.93
CA GLU A 143 -8.17 14.69 -10.39
C GLU A 143 -9.35 15.49 -10.95
N THR A 144 -10.56 15.26 -10.43
CA THR A 144 -11.77 15.95 -10.88
C THR A 144 -11.76 17.43 -10.50
N ALA A 145 -11.20 17.78 -9.34
CA ALA A 145 -11.08 19.18 -8.92
C ALA A 145 -10.03 19.94 -9.74
N LEU A 146 -8.96 19.26 -10.17
CA LEU A 146 -7.91 19.86 -11.02
C LEU A 146 -8.33 19.96 -12.49
N ASP A 147 -8.92 18.91 -13.04
CA ASP A 147 -9.43 18.87 -14.41
C ASP A 147 -10.56 17.83 -14.54
N PRO A 148 -11.84 18.24 -14.48
CA PRO A 148 -12.97 17.32 -14.56
C PRO A 148 -13.14 16.66 -15.94
N THR A 149 -12.47 17.17 -16.98
CA THR A 149 -12.60 16.67 -18.35
C THR A 149 -11.63 15.53 -18.66
N ARG A 150 -10.59 15.37 -17.82
CA ARG A 150 -9.54 14.38 -18.03
C ARG A 150 -9.95 12.98 -17.52
N PRO A 151 -9.61 11.90 -18.24
CA PRO A 151 -9.72 10.55 -17.67
C PRO A 151 -8.82 10.42 -16.43
N SER A 152 -9.18 9.50 -15.54
CA SER A 152 -8.40 9.22 -14.33
C SER A 152 -7.03 8.64 -14.69
N ALA A 153 -5.97 9.38 -14.34
CA ALA A 153 -4.60 8.91 -14.47
C ALA A 153 -4.32 7.80 -13.45
N PHE A 154 -4.83 7.96 -12.23
CA PHE A 154 -4.75 6.96 -11.17
C PHE A 154 -5.35 5.63 -11.61
N ALA A 155 -6.59 5.62 -12.12
CA ALA A 155 -7.25 4.38 -12.54
C ALA A 155 -6.49 3.68 -13.69
N GLY A 156 -5.97 4.46 -14.65
CA GLY A 156 -5.15 3.90 -15.75
C GLY A 156 -3.83 3.30 -15.24
N ALA A 157 -3.18 3.95 -14.28
CA ALA A 157 -1.94 3.47 -13.68
C ALA A 157 -2.18 2.22 -12.82
N MET A 158 -3.25 2.19 -12.02
CA MET A 158 -3.67 1.01 -11.26
C MET A 158 -3.92 -0.19 -12.17
N GLN A 159 -4.63 -0.01 -13.29
CA GLN A 159 -4.84 -1.08 -14.27
C GLN A 159 -3.53 -1.64 -14.83
N ALA A 160 -2.53 -0.78 -15.08
CA ALA A 160 -1.22 -1.22 -15.54
C ALA A 160 -0.43 -1.99 -14.46
N ALA A 161 -0.60 -1.62 -13.18
CA ALA A 161 0.09 -2.23 -12.06
C ALA A 161 -0.33 -3.68 -11.76
N HIS A 162 -1.53 -4.11 -12.19
CA HIS A 162 -2.02 -5.47 -11.96
C HIS A 162 -1.02 -6.56 -12.39
N ALA A 163 -0.37 -6.39 -13.54
CA ALA A 163 0.62 -7.36 -14.03
C ALA A 163 1.85 -7.44 -13.11
N THR A 164 2.33 -6.30 -12.61
CA THR A 164 3.46 -6.24 -11.67
C THR A 164 3.12 -6.87 -10.32
N VAL A 165 1.88 -6.68 -9.82
CA VAL A 165 1.43 -7.33 -8.58
C VAL A 165 1.32 -8.84 -8.75
N GLU A 166 0.84 -9.32 -9.90
CA GLU A 166 0.81 -10.77 -10.22
C GLU A 166 2.23 -11.37 -10.27
N GLU A 167 3.19 -10.66 -10.87
CA GLU A 167 4.60 -11.06 -10.89
C GLU A 167 5.18 -11.15 -9.46
N LEU A 168 4.88 -10.17 -8.60
CA LEU A 168 5.27 -10.20 -7.19
C LEU A 168 4.64 -11.39 -6.45
N ALA A 169 3.35 -11.65 -6.65
CA ALA A 169 2.69 -12.80 -6.04
C ALA A 169 3.35 -14.13 -6.45
N SER A 170 3.67 -14.27 -7.74
CA SER A 170 4.40 -15.41 -8.28
C SER A 170 5.80 -15.54 -7.69
N GLU A 171 6.53 -14.42 -7.54
CA GLU A 171 7.82 -14.40 -6.87
C GLU A 171 7.71 -14.87 -5.42
N VAL A 172 6.76 -14.32 -4.66
CA VAL A 172 6.52 -14.66 -3.25
C VAL A 172 6.26 -16.15 -3.09
N GLU A 173 5.42 -16.74 -3.95
CA GLU A 173 5.13 -18.17 -3.92
C GLU A 173 6.36 -19.03 -4.27
N SER A 174 7.17 -18.60 -5.25
CA SER A 174 8.37 -19.34 -5.66
C SER A 174 9.49 -19.32 -4.63
N ALA A 175 9.58 -18.24 -3.85
CA ALA A 175 10.60 -18.00 -2.84
C ALA A 175 10.00 -18.03 -1.41
N TYR A 176 8.88 -18.74 -1.23
CA TYR A 176 8.23 -18.88 0.05
C TYR A 176 9.03 -19.82 0.96
N ARG A 177 9.19 -19.45 2.23
CA ARG A 177 10.03 -20.21 3.18
C ARG A 177 9.42 -21.55 3.59
N LEU A 178 8.14 -21.79 3.30
CA LEU A 178 7.43 -23.01 3.64
C LEU A 178 6.86 -23.70 2.38
N PRO A 179 6.62 -25.02 2.43
CA PRO A 179 5.78 -25.67 1.44
C PRO A 179 4.36 -25.09 1.46
N LEU A 180 3.90 -24.59 0.31
CA LEU A 180 2.54 -24.09 0.16
C LEU A 180 1.54 -25.21 -0.15
N VAL A 181 0.38 -25.15 0.49
CA VAL A 181 -0.75 -26.08 0.30
C VAL A 181 -1.94 -25.36 -0.33
N ASP A 182 -2.72 -26.09 -1.14
CA ASP A 182 -3.95 -25.60 -1.77
C ASP A 182 -5.19 -25.78 -0.87
#